data_AF-X1SV41-F1
#
_entry.id   AF-X1SV41-F1
#
_cell.length_a   1.000
_cell.length_b   1.000
_cell.length_c   1.000
_cell.angle_alpha   90.00
_cell.angle_beta   90.00
_cell.angle_gamma   90.00
#
_symmetry.space_group_name_H-M   'P 1'
#
loop_
_entity.id
_entity.type
_entity.pdbx_description
1 polymer ?
#
loop_
_entity_poly.entity_id
_entity_poly.type
_entity_poly.pdbx_seq_one_letter_code
_entity_poly.pdbx_strand_id
1 'polypeptide(L)'
;MGVKEKATYGEYYWAMQVEAQKLFGDDSVKASAPYMASLFSDIPLKELLPRGMQKFITALSEPSSFEFLPFAAGVGINAIDEALDILLEAPLAIMKRRAKSHTKETWLTSAQVNTLWARKKIPERFWDEVIASEGYEDVLASALYESQLSYPSIPDLVLYSRYHG
;
A
#
# COMPACT_ATOMS: atom_id res chain seq x y z
N MET A 1 -46.10 7.13 10.08
CA MET A 1 -46.35 8.33 10.90
C MET A 1 -45.12 9.23 10.83
N GLY A 2 -45.33 10.55 10.70
CA GLY A 2 -44.33 11.56 11.05
C GLY A 2 -43.76 12.48 9.96
N VAL A 3 -43.22 11.95 8.84
CA VAL A 3 -42.36 12.78 7.96
C VAL A 3 -43.13 13.46 6.81
N LYS A 4 -44.13 12.78 6.24
CA LYS A 4 -44.90 13.30 5.07
C LYS A 4 -46.13 14.12 5.46
N GLU A 5 -46.80 13.72 6.54
CA GLU A 5 -47.96 14.44 7.09
C GLU A 5 -47.63 14.78 8.54
N LYS A 6 -47.37 16.05 8.79
CA LYS A 6 -46.94 16.61 10.09
C LYS A 6 -48.20 17.07 10.83
N ALA A 7 -48.86 16.17 11.56
CA ALA A 7 -50.13 16.50 12.24
C ALA A 7 -49.90 17.05 13.66
N THR A 8 -48.80 16.67 14.30
CA THR A 8 -48.44 17.11 15.65
C THR A 8 -47.09 17.82 15.68
N TYR A 9 -46.85 18.63 16.73
CA TYR A 9 -45.57 19.31 16.91
C TYR A 9 -44.39 18.34 17.04
N GLY A 10 -44.58 17.18 17.69
CA GLY A 10 -43.54 16.14 17.80
C GLY A 10 -43.18 15.52 16.45
N GLU A 11 -44.17 15.29 15.58
CA GLU A 11 -43.96 14.83 14.22
C GLU A 11 -43.28 15.89 13.35
N TYR A 12 -43.64 17.16 13.52
CA TYR A 12 -42.97 18.28 12.86
C TYR A 12 -41.50 18.37 13.28
N TYR A 13 -41.20 18.37 14.58
CA TYR A 13 -39.84 18.43 15.10
C TYR A 13 -38.98 17.25 14.61
N TRP A 14 -39.53 16.03 14.67
CA TRP A 14 -38.86 14.84 14.15
C TRP A 14 -38.62 14.93 12.64
N ALA A 15 -39.61 15.36 11.86
CA ALA A 15 -39.46 15.53 10.41
C ALA A 15 -38.40 16.58 10.05
N MET A 16 -38.35 17.70 10.78
CA MET A 16 -37.33 18.73 10.60
C MET A 16 -35.93 18.21 10.95
N GLN A 17 -35.80 17.35 11.96
CA GLN A 17 -34.52 16.72 12.32
C GLN A 17 -34.04 15.76 11.21
N VAL A 18 -34.94 14.97 10.62
CA VAL A 18 -34.63 14.08 9.48
C VAL A 18 -34.29 14.89 8.23
N GLU A 19 -35.02 15.98 7.95
CA GLU A 19 -34.73 16.91 6.85
C GLU A 19 -33.36 17.58 7.02
N ALA A 20 -33.01 18.00 8.25
CA ALA A 20 -31.69 18.56 8.55
C ALA A 20 -30.57 17.52 8.33
N GLN A 21 -30.75 16.28 8.80
CA GLN A 21 -29.78 15.20 8.56
C GLN A 21 -29.59 14.91 7.07
N LYS A 22 -30.69 14.90 6.30
CA LYS A 22 -30.64 14.75 4.84
C LYS A 22 -29.88 15.91 4.19
N LEU A 23 -30.16 17.16 4.58
CA LEU A 23 -29.48 18.34 4.06
C LEU A 23 -27.97 18.28 4.34
N PHE A 24 -27.57 17.94 5.58
CA PHE A 24 -26.17 17.76 5.94
C PHE A 24 -25.49 16.64 5.14
N GLY A 25 -26.20 15.53 4.90
CA GLY A 25 -25.71 14.44 4.05
C GLY A 25 -25.51 14.88 2.60
N ASP A 26 -26.51 15.55 2.01
CA ASP A 26 -26.47 16.03 0.62
C ASP A 26 -25.35 17.06 0.42
N ASP A 27 -25.15 17.97 1.37
CA ASP A 27 -24.07 18.97 1.33
C ASP A 27 -22.69 18.33 1.50
N SER A 28 -22.57 17.30 2.36
CA SER A 28 -21.33 16.54 2.53
C SER A 28 -20.96 15.75 1.27
N VAL A 29 -21.96 15.17 0.59
CA VAL A 29 -21.76 14.50 -0.71
C VAL A 29 -21.33 15.50 -1.77
N LYS A 30 -21.99 16.66 -1.88
CA LYS A 30 -21.59 17.71 -2.83
C LYS A 30 -20.17 18.19 -2.59
N ALA A 31 -19.75 18.32 -1.33
CA ALA A 31 -18.40 18.73 -0.98
C ALA A 31 -17.36 17.64 -1.28
N SER A 32 -17.70 16.36 -1.09
CA SER A 32 -16.75 15.24 -1.18
C SER A 32 -16.70 14.61 -2.58
N ALA A 33 -17.79 14.68 -3.35
CA ALA A 33 -17.93 14.06 -4.66
C ALA A 33 -16.86 14.50 -5.68
N PRO A 34 -16.44 15.77 -5.76
CA PRO A 34 -15.34 16.17 -6.65
C PRO A 34 -14.02 15.47 -6.32
N TYR A 35 -13.72 15.26 -5.03
CA TYR A 35 -12.51 14.58 -4.59
C TYR A 35 -12.57 13.07 -4.87
N MET A 36 -13.73 12.44 -4.66
CA MET A 36 -13.94 11.04 -5.04
C MET A 36 -13.83 10.87 -6.56
N ALA A 37 -14.52 11.70 -7.34
CA ALA A 37 -14.43 11.69 -8.79
C ALA A 37 -12.98 11.84 -9.29
N SER A 38 -12.21 12.76 -8.70
CA SER A 38 -10.78 12.94 -9.03
C SER A 38 -9.91 11.75 -8.60
N LEU A 39 -10.23 11.07 -7.51
CA LEU A 39 -9.49 9.87 -7.07
C LEU A 39 -9.71 8.70 -8.04
N PHE A 40 -10.93 8.55 -8.55
CA PHE A 40 -11.32 7.46 -9.45
C PHE A 40 -11.12 7.79 -10.95
N SER A 41 -10.92 9.06 -11.32
CA SER A 41 -10.69 9.48 -12.72
C SER A 41 -9.36 8.99 -13.28
N ASP A 42 -8.36 8.88 -12.41
CA ASP A 42 -6.99 8.54 -12.78
C ASP A 42 -6.71 7.04 -12.69
N ILE A 43 -7.74 6.24 -12.37
CA ILE A 43 -7.63 4.78 -12.28
C ILE A 43 -7.40 4.22 -13.68
N PRO A 44 -6.18 3.73 -13.97
CA PRO A 44 -5.96 3.02 -15.20
C PRO A 44 -6.72 1.68 -15.12
N LEU A 45 -7.22 1.20 -16.27
CA LEU A 45 -7.83 -0.13 -16.40
C LEU A 45 -9.30 -0.29 -15.94
N LYS A 46 -10.05 0.80 -15.72
CA LYS A 46 -11.51 0.72 -15.44
C LYS A 46 -12.26 -0.15 -16.47
N GLU A 47 -11.84 -0.12 -17.73
CA GLU A 47 -12.44 -0.89 -18.82
C GLU A 47 -12.16 -2.40 -18.78
N LEU A 48 -11.11 -2.83 -18.07
CA LEU A 48 -10.76 -4.24 -17.91
C LEU A 48 -11.56 -4.92 -16.79
N LEU A 49 -12.21 -4.15 -15.92
CA LEU A 49 -13.03 -4.69 -14.85
C LEU A 49 -14.33 -5.30 -15.41
N PRO A 50 -14.89 -6.34 -14.78
CA PRO A 50 -16.23 -6.81 -15.10
C PRO A 50 -17.27 -5.68 -15.02
N ARG A 51 -18.26 -5.67 -15.92
CA ARG A 51 -19.27 -4.58 -16.03
C ARG A 51 -19.96 -4.22 -14.71
N GLY A 52 -20.16 -5.17 -13.80
CA GLY A 52 -20.70 -4.92 -12.46
C GLY A 52 -19.79 -4.01 -11.62
N MET A 53 -18.50 -4.29 -11.61
CA MET A 53 -17.49 -3.49 -10.89
C MET A 53 -17.27 -2.13 -11.54
N GLN A 54 -17.37 -2.03 -12.86
CA GLN A 54 -17.36 -0.72 -13.54
C GLN A 54 -18.52 0.18 -13.09
N LYS A 55 -19.75 -0.37 -13.04
CA LYS A 55 -20.93 0.35 -12.57
C LYS A 55 -20.81 0.73 -11.10
N PHE A 56 -20.27 -0.18 -10.31
CA PHE A 56 -20.08 0.02 -8.88
C PHE A 56 -19.03 1.11 -8.59
N ILE A 57 -17.86 1.09 -9.23
CA ILE A 57 -16.85 2.16 -9.10
C ILE A 57 -17.39 3.50 -9.61
N THR A 58 -18.18 3.49 -10.68
CA THR A 58 -18.83 4.71 -11.18
C THR A 58 -19.83 5.27 -10.15
N ALA A 59 -20.57 4.40 -9.47
CA ALA A 59 -21.46 4.80 -8.39
C ALA A 59 -20.70 5.28 -7.13
N LEU A 60 -19.48 4.81 -6.89
CA LEU A 60 -18.61 5.36 -5.83
C LEU A 60 -17.96 6.69 -6.20
N SER A 61 -17.63 6.90 -7.47
CA SER A 61 -17.10 8.18 -7.95
C SER A 61 -18.17 9.28 -7.99
N GLU A 62 -19.44 8.88 -8.16
CA GLU A 62 -20.61 9.77 -8.18
C GLU A 62 -21.71 9.23 -7.25
N PRO A 63 -21.52 9.29 -5.92
CA PRO A 63 -22.50 8.75 -4.99
C PRO A 63 -23.79 9.58 -5.03
N SER A 64 -24.92 8.90 -5.21
CA SER A 64 -26.24 9.53 -5.36
C SER A 64 -26.83 10.04 -4.04
N SER A 65 -26.32 9.59 -2.90
CA SER A 65 -26.68 10.07 -1.56
C SER A 65 -25.59 9.72 -0.53
N PHE A 66 -25.60 10.42 0.62
CA PHE A 66 -24.67 10.11 1.72
C PHE A 66 -24.91 8.72 2.31
N GLU A 67 -26.16 8.25 2.28
CA GLU A 67 -26.59 6.93 2.75
C GLU A 67 -26.10 5.78 1.86
N PHE A 68 -25.76 6.06 0.60
CA PHE A 68 -25.18 5.07 -0.32
C PHE A 68 -23.81 4.60 0.15
N LEU A 69 -22.99 5.48 0.76
CA LEU A 69 -21.65 5.12 1.24
C LEU A 69 -21.69 4.09 2.40
N PRO A 70 -22.49 4.28 3.47
CA PRO A 70 -22.71 3.25 4.50
C PRO A 70 -23.36 1.96 3.97
N PHE A 71 -24.29 2.05 3.01
CA PHE A 71 -24.93 0.88 2.40
C PHE A 71 -23.95 0.07 1.53
N ALA A 72 -23.19 0.74 0.67
CA ALA A 72 -22.12 0.14 -0.13
C ALA A 72 -21.04 -0.45 0.77
N ALA A 73 -20.73 0.23 1.88
CA ALA A 73 -19.85 -0.31 2.90
C ALA A 73 -20.44 -1.62 3.50
N GLY A 74 -21.72 -1.63 3.90
CA GLY A 74 -22.35 -2.79 4.54
C GLY A 74 -22.46 -4.05 3.66
N VAL A 75 -22.54 -3.92 2.34
CA VAL A 75 -22.77 -5.06 1.41
C VAL A 75 -21.47 -5.50 0.69
N GLY A 76 -20.44 -4.65 0.65
CA GLY A 76 -19.32 -4.85 -0.27
C GLY A 76 -17.93 -4.49 0.21
N ILE A 77 -17.69 -4.04 1.46
CA ILE A 77 -16.37 -3.55 1.94
C ILE A 77 -15.21 -4.35 1.37
N ASN A 78 -15.20 -5.68 1.49
CA ASN A 78 -14.06 -6.49 1.04
C ASN A 78 -13.83 -6.45 -0.47
N ALA A 79 -14.89 -6.39 -1.28
CA ALA A 79 -14.74 -6.30 -2.74
C ALA A 79 -14.35 -4.89 -3.19
N ILE A 80 -14.78 -3.86 -2.45
CA ILE A 80 -14.36 -2.47 -2.67
C ILE A 80 -12.90 -2.31 -2.27
N ASP A 81 -12.54 -2.80 -1.10
CA ASP A 81 -11.20 -2.75 -0.52
C ASP A 81 -10.20 -3.48 -1.41
N GLU A 82 -10.51 -4.72 -1.83
CA GLU A 82 -9.67 -5.47 -2.79
C GLU A 82 -9.56 -4.76 -4.15
N ALA A 83 -10.66 -4.19 -4.67
CA ALA A 83 -10.61 -3.43 -5.91
C ALA A 83 -9.77 -2.16 -5.76
N LEU A 84 -9.91 -1.44 -4.65
CA LEU A 84 -9.13 -0.25 -4.34
C LEU A 84 -7.65 -0.59 -4.17
N ASP A 85 -7.32 -1.68 -3.47
CA ASP A 85 -5.95 -2.15 -3.31
C ASP A 85 -5.32 -2.47 -4.67
N ILE A 86 -6.00 -3.25 -5.53
CA ILE A 86 -5.50 -3.55 -6.89
C ILE A 86 -5.31 -2.27 -7.72
N LEU A 87 -6.25 -1.32 -7.65
CA LEU A 87 -6.23 -0.11 -8.46
C LEU A 87 -5.18 0.90 -7.97
N LEU A 88 -4.94 0.95 -6.66
CA LEU A 88 -4.05 1.92 -6.02
C LEU A 88 -2.65 1.37 -5.73
N GLU A 89 -2.42 0.06 -5.79
CA GLU A 89 -1.12 -0.55 -5.50
C GLU A 89 0.01 0.07 -6.33
N ALA A 90 -0.14 0.13 -7.66
CA ALA A 90 0.90 0.64 -8.54
C ALA A 90 1.17 2.16 -8.37
N PRO A 91 0.14 3.05 -8.34
CA PRO A 91 0.34 4.46 -8.02
C PRO A 91 0.99 4.69 -6.65
N LEU A 92 0.55 3.98 -5.62
CA LEU A 92 1.12 4.07 -4.27
C LEU A 92 2.57 3.57 -4.25
N ALA A 93 2.90 2.51 -4.98
CA ALA A 93 4.27 2.02 -5.13
C ALA A 93 5.18 3.06 -5.80
N ILE A 94 4.71 3.73 -6.85
CA ILE A 94 5.44 4.82 -7.52
C ILE A 94 5.66 5.99 -6.56
N MET A 95 4.64 6.41 -5.82
CA MET A 95 4.75 7.46 -4.80
C MET A 95 5.76 7.09 -3.71
N LYS A 96 5.65 5.89 -3.13
CA LYS A 96 6.59 5.37 -2.13
C LYS A 96 8.01 5.35 -2.69
N ARG A 97 8.21 4.91 -3.93
CA ARG A 97 9.53 4.90 -4.58
C ARG A 97 10.09 6.29 -4.79
N ARG A 98 9.26 7.26 -5.21
CA ARG A 98 9.68 8.65 -5.40
C ARG A 98 10.05 9.31 -4.08
N ALA A 99 9.25 9.12 -3.04
CA ALA A 99 9.57 9.58 -1.69
C ALA A 99 10.92 9.01 -1.22
N LYS A 100 11.08 7.69 -1.32
CA LYS A 100 12.34 6.99 -0.96
C LYS A 100 13.54 7.41 -1.81
N SER A 101 13.37 7.83 -3.06
CA SER A 101 14.49 8.28 -3.89
C SER A 101 15.13 9.58 -3.40
N HIS A 102 14.35 10.43 -2.72
CA HIS A 102 14.86 11.67 -2.14
C HIS A 102 15.59 11.42 -0.83
N THR A 103 15.03 10.57 0.04
CA THR A 103 15.60 10.33 1.37
C THR A 103 16.63 9.21 1.39
N LYS A 104 16.61 8.29 0.40
CA LYS A 104 17.49 7.13 0.28
C LYS A 104 17.55 6.27 1.55
N GLU A 105 16.44 6.20 2.27
CA GLU A 105 16.33 5.50 3.56
C GLU A 105 16.39 3.97 3.47
N THR A 106 16.42 3.39 2.27
CA THR A 106 16.51 1.93 2.14
C THR A 106 17.97 1.51 2.19
N TRP A 107 18.39 1.01 3.35
CA TRP A 107 19.70 0.41 3.57
C TRP A 107 19.72 -1.03 3.03
N LEU A 108 20.91 -1.49 2.64
CA LEU A 108 21.12 -2.89 2.25
C LEU A 108 21.05 -3.78 3.49
N THR A 109 20.62 -5.03 3.31
CA THR A 109 20.65 -5.99 4.43
C THR A 109 22.05 -6.53 4.67
N SER A 110 22.36 -7.01 5.89
CA SER A 110 23.63 -7.72 6.19
C SER A 110 23.96 -8.80 5.15
N ALA A 111 22.99 -9.62 4.74
CA ALA A 111 23.20 -10.66 3.72
C ALA A 111 23.57 -10.09 2.33
N GLN A 112 22.96 -8.97 1.93
CA GLN A 112 23.29 -8.29 0.67
C GLN A 112 24.69 -7.66 0.73
N VAL A 113 25.01 -7.01 1.85
CA VAL A 113 26.30 -6.36 2.09
C VAL A 113 27.43 -7.39 2.19
N ASN A 114 27.22 -8.52 2.86
CA ASN A 114 28.15 -9.66 2.89
C ASN A 114 28.51 -10.13 1.48
N THR A 115 27.50 -10.29 0.62
CA THR A 115 27.71 -10.71 -0.77
C THR A 115 28.54 -9.68 -1.56
N LEU A 116 28.26 -8.39 -1.36
CA LEU A 116 29.00 -7.31 -2.04
C LEU A 116 30.44 -7.21 -1.53
N TRP A 117 30.65 -7.39 -0.24
CA TRP A 117 31.96 -7.36 0.39
C TRP A 117 32.82 -8.56 -0.05
N ALA A 118 32.27 -9.79 -0.03
CA ALA A 118 32.94 -10.99 -0.55
C ALA A 118 33.43 -10.82 -2.00
N ARG A 119 32.66 -10.10 -2.81
CA ARG A 119 32.96 -9.82 -4.23
C ARG A 119 33.83 -8.58 -4.43
N LYS A 120 34.34 -7.97 -3.36
CA LYS A 120 35.16 -6.75 -3.36
C LYS A 120 34.51 -5.58 -4.10
N LYS A 121 33.17 -5.45 -4.00
CA LYS A 121 32.40 -4.38 -4.64
C LYS A 121 32.18 -3.16 -3.73
N ILE A 122 32.43 -3.30 -2.44
CA ILE A 122 32.33 -2.24 -1.44
C ILE A 122 33.56 -2.26 -0.52
N PRO A 123 33.94 -1.12 0.06
CA PRO A 123 35.00 -1.07 1.07
C PRO A 123 34.52 -1.65 2.41
N GLU A 124 35.44 -2.14 3.23
CA GLU A 124 35.18 -2.71 4.57
C GLU A 124 34.43 -1.73 5.48
N ARG A 125 34.83 -0.46 5.49
CA ARG A 125 34.10 0.59 6.25
C ARG A 125 32.59 0.62 5.97
N PHE A 126 32.19 0.40 4.72
CA PHE A 126 30.76 0.40 4.37
C PHE A 126 30.07 -0.88 4.84
N TRP A 127 30.80 -1.99 4.90
CA TRP A 127 30.33 -3.22 5.53
C TRP A 127 30.10 -2.99 7.04
N ASP A 128 31.09 -2.42 7.74
CA ASP A 128 30.99 -2.12 9.18
C ASP A 128 29.81 -1.19 9.51
N GLU A 129 29.64 -0.11 8.74
CA GLU A 129 28.55 0.87 8.96
C GLU A 129 27.17 0.20 8.83
N VAL A 130 26.98 -0.71 7.87
CA VAL A 130 25.69 -1.40 7.68
C VAL A 130 25.47 -2.47 8.76
N ILE A 131 26.48 -3.27 9.06
CA ILE A 131 26.41 -4.30 10.11
C ILE A 131 26.09 -3.66 11.47
N ALA A 132 26.76 -2.55 11.80
CA ALA A 132 26.49 -1.77 13.01
C ALA A 132 25.08 -1.17 12.98
N SER A 133 24.61 -0.69 11.83
CA SER A 133 23.24 -0.15 11.69
C SER A 133 22.14 -1.19 11.89
N GLU A 134 22.40 -2.46 11.55
CA GLU A 134 21.50 -3.59 11.84
C GLU A 134 21.62 -4.11 13.28
N GLY A 135 22.61 -3.63 14.04
CA GLY A 135 22.79 -3.95 15.46
C GLY A 135 23.51 -5.28 15.73
N TYR A 136 24.25 -5.80 14.75
CA TYR A 136 25.08 -6.99 14.96
C TYR A 136 26.33 -6.65 15.78
N GLU A 137 26.70 -7.56 16.68
CA GLU A 137 28.03 -7.60 17.27
C GLU A 137 29.04 -8.16 16.26
N ASP A 138 30.28 -7.66 16.26
CA ASP A 138 31.32 -8.00 15.29
C ASP A 138 31.49 -9.52 15.10
N VAL A 139 31.48 -10.26 16.21
CA VAL A 139 31.63 -11.74 16.18
C VAL A 139 30.46 -12.41 15.46
N LEU A 140 29.23 -11.93 15.68
CA LEU A 140 28.04 -12.46 15.02
C LEU A 140 28.00 -12.08 13.54
N ALA A 141 28.47 -10.88 13.21
CA ALA A 141 28.60 -10.42 11.84
C ALA A 141 29.62 -11.26 11.04
N SER A 142 30.78 -11.55 11.64
CA SER A 142 31.78 -12.44 11.04
C SER A 142 31.24 -13.87 10.86
N ALA A 143 30.57 -14.42 11.87
CA ALA A 143 29.97 -15.76 11.77
C ALA A 143 28.88 -15.82 10.68
N LEU A 144 28.05 -14.78 10.58
CA LEU A 144 27.02 -14.68 9.53
C LEU A 144 27.66 -14.60 8.14
N TYR A 145 28.73 -13.81 7.99
CA TYR A 145 29.48 -13.72 6.74
C TYR A 145 30.09 -15.07 6.35
N GLU A 146 30.77 -15.75 7.28
CA GLU A 146 31.39 -17.06 7.05
C GLU A 146 30.35 -18.11 6.63
N SER A 147 29.17 -18.10 7.26
CA SER A 147 28.08 -19.02 6.92
C SER A 147 27.54 -18.84 5.49
N GLN A 148 27.74 -17.66 4.90
CA GLN A 148 27.27 -17.30 3.56
C GLN A 148 28.35 -17.50 2.49
N LEU A 149 29.59 -17.85 2.88
CA LEU A 149 30.64 -18.18 1.93
C LEU A 149 30.22 -19.40 1.11
N SER A 150 30.39 -19.29 -0.20
CA SER A 150 30.10 -20.41 -1.10
C SER A 150 31.07 -21.55 -0.83
N TYR A 151 30.55 -22.77 -0.71
CA TYR A 151 31.40 -23.96 -0.68
C TYR A 151 32.23 -24.05 -1.98
N PRO A 152 33.47 -24.59 -1.89
CA PRO A 152 34.30 -24.80 -3.07
C PRO A 152 33.54 -25.58 -4.13
N SER A 153 33.55 -25.08 -5.36
CA SER A 153 32.94 -25.80 -6.48
C SER A 153 33.86 -26.93 -6.95
N ILE A 154 33.31 -27.91 -7.69
CA ILE A 154 34.11 -29.01 -8.27
C ILE A 154 35.30 -28.47 -9.08
N PRO A 155 35.15 -27.45 -9.95
CA PRO A 155 36.29 -26.81 -10.60
C PRO A 155 37.38 -26.30 -9.65
N ASP A 156 37.00 -25.70 -8.53
CA ASP A 156 37.94 -25.18 -7.52
C ASP A 156 38.73 -26.33 -6.86
N LEU A 157 38.05 -27.43 -6.56
CA LEU A 157 38.69 -28.64 -6.01
C LEU A 157 39.68 -29.27 -7.00
N VAL A 158 39.30 -29.33 -8.29
CA VAL A 158 40.18 -29.84 -9.37
C VAL A 158 41.38 -28.92 -9.57
N LEU A 159 41.18 -27.60 -9.53
CA LEU A 159 42.25 -26.62 -9.62
C LEU A 159 43.22 -26.76 -8.45
N TYR A 160 42.71 -26.81 -7.22
CA TYR A 160 43.51 -26.99 -6.01
C TYR A 160 44.35 -28.27 -6.07
N SER A 161 43.73 -29.39 -6.49
CA SER A 161 44.40 -30.69 -6.63
C SER A 161 45.55 -30.67 -7.64
N ARG A 162 45.52 -29.78 -8.65
CA ARG A 162 46.61 -29.64 -9.63
C ARG A 162 47.83 -28.90 -9.10
N TYR A 163 47.65 -27.97 -8.16
CA TYR A 163 48.74 -27.16 -7.62
C TYR A 163 49.31 -27.69 -6.31
N HIS A 164 48.56 -28.55 -5.61
CA HIS A 164 48.93 -29.13 -4.31
C HIS A 164 49.04 -30.66 -4.34
N GLY A 165 49.03 -31.26 -5.54
CA GLY A 165 49.27 -32.69 -5.77
C GLY A 165 50.74 -33.03 -5.85
#